data_AF-A0A9E3SYQ4-F1
#
_entry.id   AF-A0A9E3SYQ4-F1
#
_cell.length_a   1.000
_cell.length_b   1.000
_cell.length_c   1.000
_cell.angle_alpha   90.00
_cell.angle_beta   90.00
_cell.angle_gamma   90.00
#
_symmetry.space_group_name_H-M   'P 1'
#
loop_
_entity.id
_entity.type
_entity.pdbx_description
1 polymer ?
#
loop_
_entity_poly.entity_id
_entity_poly.type
_entity_poly.pdbx_seq_one_letter_code
_entity_poly.pdbx_strand_id
1 'polypeptide(L)'
;MNRLAIVVGLVLLLLIGGGLTTQLMSGGSNPLFIMQTTSPDASTLSAAPWQAEQLVIFIGFVLFNLIGMAVTIMIVMWFLHRGVKQAHATENAVTAGGDQ
;
A
#
# COMPACT_ATOMS: atom_id res chain seq x y z
N MET A 1 -2.62 8.23 -23.84
CA MET A 1 -2.26 9.61 -23.42
C MET A 1 -3.23 10.20 -22.39
N ASN A 2 -4.55 10.07 -22.55
CA ASN A 2 -5.53 10.72 -21.65
C ASN A 2 -5.39 10.29 -20.17
N ARG A 3 -5.13 9.01 -19.89
CA ARG A 3 -4.91 8.53 -18.51
C ARG A 3 -3.63 9.09 -17.87
N LEU A 4 -2.58 9.25 -18.67
CA LEU A 4 -1.30 9.78 -18.21
C LEU A 4 -1.40 11.30 -17.97
N ALA A 5 -2.12 12.01 -18.84
CA ALA A 5 -2.44 13.43 -18.65
C ALA A 5 -3.26 13.69 -17.37
N ILE A 6 -4.20 12.80 -17.03
CA ILE A 6 -4.98 12.90 -15.78
C ILE A 6 -4.07 12.71 -14.56
N VAL A 7 -3.19 11.70 -14.57
CA VAL A 7 -2.24 11.46 -13.47
C VAL A 7 -1.27 12.64 -13.30
N VAL A 8 -0.71 13.15 -14.40
CA VAL A 8 0.18 14.33 -14.37
C VAL A 8 -0.56 15.56 -13.86
N GLY A 9 -1.81 15.78 -14.30
CA GLY A 9 -2.64 16.88 -13.81
C GLY A 9 -2.94 16.78 -12.31
N LEU A 10 -3.23 15.58 -11.80
CA LEU A 10 -3.43 15.32 -10.37
C LEU A 10 -2.17 15.57 -9.56
N VAL A 11 -1.01 15.13 -10.06
CA VAL A 11 0.28 15.36 -9.40
C VAL A 11 0.61 16.86 -9.34
N LEU A 12 0.40 17.59 -10.44
CA LEU A 12 0.59 19.04 -10.47
C LEU A 12 -0.36 19.76 -9.52
N LEU A 13 -1.63 19.35 -9.47
CA LEU A 13 -2.61 19.90 -8.51
C LEU A 13 -2.16 19.69 -7.07
N LEU A 14 -1.63 18.50 -6.75
CA LEU A 14 -1.10 18.17 -5.42
C LEU A 14 0.11 19.02 -5.05
N LEU A 15 1.04 19.22 -5.99
CA LEU A 15 2.23 20.04 -5.78
C LEU A 15 1.88 21.52 -5.58
N ILE A 16 0.95 22.06 -6.38
CA ILE A 16 0.48 23.44 -6.26
C ILE A 16 -0.28 23.63 -4.93
N GLY A 17 -1.17 22.70 -4.58
CA GLY A 17 -1.92 22.74 -3.32
C GLY A 17 -0.99 22.66 -2.10
N GLY A 18 -0.01 21.77 -2.13
CA GLY A 18 1.03 21.68 -1.10
C GLY A 18 1.86 22.96 -0.99
N GLY A 19 2.32 23.50 -2.12
CA GLY A 19 3.11 24.74 -2.17
C GLY A 19 2.35 25.99 -1.71
N LEU A 20 1.05 26.09 -2.00
CA LEU A 20 0.20 27.18 -1.50
C LEU A 20 -0.03 27.06 0.01
N THR A 21 -0.18 25.83 0.52
CA THR A 21 -0.36 25.58 1.95
C THR A 21 0.88 25.97 2.74
N THR A 22 2.08 25.68 2.25
CA THR A 22 3.34 26.08 2.90
C THR A 22 3.55 27.60 2.87
N GLN A 23 3.13 28.27 1.80
CA GLN A 23 3.15 29.75 1.71
C GLN A 23 2.16 30.39 2.68
N LEU A 24 0.94 29.84 2.80
CA LEU A 24 -0.04 30.30 3.79
C LEU A 24 0.43 30.11 5.24
N MET A 25 1.16 29.03 5.53
CA MET A 25 1.72 28.78 6.86
C MET A 25 2.93 29.68 7.20
N SER A 26 3.65 30.18 6.19
CA SER A 26 4.87 31.00 6.37
C SER A 26 4.62 32.51 6.30
N GLY A 27 3.52 32.94 5.68
CA GLY A 27 3.08 34.33 5.67
C GLY A 27 2.40 34.71 7.00
N GLY A 28 3.18 35.18 7.97
CA GLY A 28 2.78 35.48 9.36
C GLY A 28 1.75 36.60 9.58
N SER A 29 0.73 36.74 8.73
CA SER A 29 -0.27 37.82 8.81
C SER A 29 -1.70 37.29 8.63
N ASN A 30 -2.14 36.44 9.55
CA ASN A 30 -3.49 36.34 10.16
C ASN A 30 -3.76 34.90 10.62
N PRO A 31 -3.84 34.64 11.93
CA PRO A 31 -4.30 33.36 12.41
C PRO A 31 -5.84 33.34 12.41
N LEU A 32 -6.46 32.65 11.45
CA LEU A 32 -7.74 31.99 11.73
C LEU A 32 -7.58 30.91 12.83
N PHE A 33 -6.33 30.59 13.20
CA PHE A 33 -5.93 29.66 14.25
C PHE A 33 -4.78 30.25 15.07
N ILE A 34 -5.03 30.61 16.33
CA ILE A 34 -3.97 31.03 17.25
C ILE A 34 -3.04 29.84 17.47
N MET A 35 -1.80 29.91 16.99
CA MET A 35 -0.80 28.88 17.20
C MET A 35 -0.34 28.93 18.67
N GLN A 36 -0.85 28.01 19.49
CA GLN A 36 -0.57 27.97 20.94
C GLN A 36 0.87 27.50 21.24
N THR A 37 1.46 26.73 20.33
CA THR A 37 2.82 26.22 20.46
C THR A 37 3.38 25.85 19.08
N THR A 38 4.68 26.02 18.91
CA THR A 38 5.41 25.58 17.71
C THR A 38 5.88 24.13 17.82
N SER A 39 5.58 23.45 18.92
CA SER A 39 5.92 22.03 19.08
C SER A 39 5.02 21.17 18.19
N PRO A 40 5.58 20.37 17.27
CA PRO A 40 4.80 19.50 16.39
C PRO A 40 4.04 18.43 17.16
N ASP A 41 4.55 17.97 18.31
CA ASP A 41 3.88 16.96 19.15
C ASP A 41 2.54 17.43 19.73
N ALA A 42 2.32 18.74 19.80
CA ALA A 42 1.11 19.35 20.32
C ALA A 42 0.14 19.81 19.20
N SER A 43 0.42 19.43 17.95
CA SER A 43 -0.39 19.78 16.79
C SER A 43 -0.97 18.53 16.14
N THR A 44 -2.27 18.54 15.84
CA THR A 44 -2.92 17.47 15.07
C THR A 44 -2.70 17.60 13.56
N LEU A 45 -2.13 18.73 13.14
CA LEU A 45 -1.90 19.09 11.74
C LEU A 45 -0.43 18.94 11.32
N SER A 46 0.48 18.72 12.28
CA SER A 46 1.92 18.55 12.02
C SER A 46 2.40 17.25 12.66
N ALA A 47 3.08 16.40 11.89
CA ALA A 47 3.73 15.23 12.44
C ALA A 47 5.13 15.59 12.96
N ALA A 48 5.46 15.16 14.17
CA ALA A 48 6.83 15.19 14.65
C ALA A 48 7.69 14.15 13.90
N PRO A 49 9.02 14.36 13.79
CA PRO A 49 9.89 13.45 13.04
C PRO A 49 9.74 11.97 13.45
N TRP A 50 9.68 11.70 14.76
CA TRP A 50 9.53 10.34 15.28
C TRP A 50 8.17 9.71 14.91
N GLN A 51 7.10 10.51 14.83
CA GLN A 51 5.77 10.02 14.41
C GLN A 51 5.77 9.66 12.93
N ALA A 52 6.47 10.46 12.11
CA ALA A 52 6.64 10.18 10.69
C ALA A 52 7.47 8.90 10.46
N GLU A 53 8.55 8.69 11.22
CA GLU A 53 9.34 7.45 11.18
C GLU A 53 8.48 6.22 11.54
N GLN A 54 7.68 6.32 12.61
CA GLN A 54 6.77 5.24 13.00
C GLN A 54 5.74 4.92 11.93
N LEU A 55 5.21 5.93 11.24
CA LEU A 55 4.28 5.73 10.13
C LEU A 55 4.94 4.93 8.99
N VAL A 56 6.17 5.28 8.60
CA VAL A 56 6.89 4.56 7.55
C VAL A 56 7.16 3.10 7.96
N ILE A 57 7.59 2.88 9.20
CA ILE A 57 7.82 1.53 9.73
C ILE A 57 6.51 0.72 9.73
N PHE A 58 5.41 1.32 10.18
CA PHE A 58 4.09 0.68 10.22
C PHE A 58 3.61 0.29 8.82
N ILE A 59 3.73 1.21 7.84
CA ILE A 59 3.38 0.93 6.44
C ILE A 59 4.22 -0.23 5.91
N GLY A 60 5.54 -0.19 6.14
CA GLY A 60 6.46 -1.27 5.73
C GLY A 60 6.06 -2.63 6.34
N PHE A 61 5.73 -2.65 7.63
CA PHE A 61 5.27 -3.85 8.33
C PHE A 61 3.97 -4.41 7.74
N VAL A 62 2.98 -3.55 7.49
CA VAL A 62 1.70 -3.96 6.90
C VAL A 62 1.88 -4.52 5.49
N LEU A 63 2.64 -3.83 4.64
CA LEU A 63 2.89 -4.28 3.26
C LEU A 63 3.66 -5.61 3.23
N PHE A 64 4.69 -5.75 4.06
CA PHE A 64 5.46 -6.98 4.16
C PHE A 64 4.58 -8.18 4.55
N ASN A 65 3.73 -8.03 5.57
CA ASN A 65 2.84 -9.10 6.02
C ASN A 65 1.75 -9.41 5.00
N LEU A 66 1.15 -8.39 4.39
CA LEU A 66 0.11 -8.58 3.37
C LEU A 66 0.66 -9.37 2.17
N ILE A 67 1.83 -8.99 1.66
CA ILE A 67 2.50 -9.69 0.56
C ILE A 67 2.91 -11.10 1.02
N GLY A 68 3.48 -11.23 2.22
CA GLY A 68 3.87 -12.52 2.80
C GLY A 68 2.73 -13.53 2.81
N MET A 69 1.55 -13.13 3.33
CA MET A 69 0.36 -14.00 3.34
C MET A 69 -0.11 -14.38 1.93
N ALA A 70 -0.12 -13.43 0.99
CA ALA A 70 -0.50 -13.73 -0.39
C ALA A 70 0.44 -14.78 -1.03
N VAL A 71 1.75 -14.66 -0.80
CA VAL A 71 2.75 -15.63 -1.26
C VAL A 71 2.55 -16.99 -0.59
N THR A 72 2.32 -17.03 0.73
CA THR A 72 2.05 -18.28 1.44
C THR A 72 0.83 -19.00 0.88
N ILE A 73 -0.29 -18.29 0.68
CA ILE A 73 -1.51 -18.86 0.11
C ILE A 73 -1.26 -19.38 -1.31
N MET A 74 -0.55 -18.60 -2.13
CA MET A 74 -0.18 -19.01 -3.49
C MET A 74 0.61 -20.33 -3.49
N ILE A 75 1.62 -20.45 -2.62
CA ILE A 75 2.44 -21.66 -2.51
C ILE A 75 1.59 -22.86 -2.09
N VAL A 76 0.73 -22.71 -1.07
CA VAL A 76 -0.16 -23.77 -0.61
C VAL A 76 -1.09 -24.24 -1.74
N MET A 77 -1.74 -23.30 -2.42
CA MET A 77 -2.63 -23.61 -3.54
C MET A 77 -1.90 -24.27 -4.71
N TRP A 78 -0.65 -23.87 -4.97
CA TRP A 78 0.18 -24.48 -6.01
C TRP A 78 0.50 -25.96 -5.70
N PHE A 79 0.86 -26.27 -4.46
CA PHE A 79 1.09 -27.65 -4.03
C PHE A 79 -0.19 -28.50 -4.11
N LEU A 80 -1.32 -27.96 -3.66
CA LEU A 80 -2.61 -28.64 -3.76
C LEU A 80 -2.99 -28.93 -5.22
N HIS A 81 -2.87 -27.95 -6.10
CA HIS A 81 -3.14 -28.12 -7.54
C HIS A 81 -2.25 -29.22 -8.15
N ARG A 82 -0.96 -29.24 -7.79
CA ARG A 82 -0.03 -30.28 -8.26
C ARG A 82 -0.42 -31.68 -7.76
N GLY A 83 -0.84 -31.80 -6.50
CA GLY A 83 -1.32 -33.05 -5.92
C GLY A 83 -2.57 -33.57 -6.63
N VAL A 84 -3.56 -32.70 -6.85
CA VAL A 84 -4.80 -33.04 -7.58
C VAL A 84 -4.51 -33.50 -9.00
N LYS A 85 -3.60 -32.82 -9.71
CA LYS A 85 -3.21 -33.21 -11.08
C LYS A 85 -2.56 -34.60 -11.12
N GLN A 86 -1.75 -34.95 -10.12
CA GLN A 86 -1.16 -36.29 -10.02
C GLN A 86 -2.22 -37.36 -9.72
N ALA A 87 -3.17 -37.07 -8.84
CA ALA A 87 -4.26 -38.00 -8.53
C ALA A 87 -5.09 -38.35 -9.77
N HIS A 88 -5.49 -37.35 -10.56
CA HIS A 88 -6.23 -37.58 -11.81
C HIS A 88 -5.39 -38.31 -12.88
N ALA A 89 -4.08 -38.04 -12.96
CA ALA A 89 -3.22 -38.76 -13.89
C ALA A 89 -3.15 -40.26 -13.55
N THR A 90 -3.09 -40.60 -12.25
CA THR A 90 -3.12 -41.99 -11.78
C THR A 90 -4.47 -42.65 -12.03
N GLU A 91 -5.57 -41.97 -11.74
CA GLU A 91 -6.94 -42.46 -12.01
C GLU A 91 -7.13 -42.82 -13.48
N ASN A 92 -6.79 -41.90 -14.40
CA ASN A 92 -6.89 -42.13 -15.83
C ASN A 92 -6.03 -43.32 -16.30
N ALA A 93 -4.84 -43.50 -15.72
CA ALA A 93 -3.98 -44.64 -16.05
C ALA A 93 -4.57 -45.97 -15.58
N VAL A 94 -5.24 -46.00 -14.42
CA VAL A 94 -5.92 -47.19 -13.90
C VAL A 94 -7.15 -47.52 -14.75
N THR A 95 -7.98 -46.54 -15.11
CA THR A 95 -9.15 -46.76 -15.96
C THR A 95 -8.76 -47.18 -17.38
N ALA A 96 -7.75 -46.56 -17.99
CA ALA A 96 -7.28 -46.93 -19.32
C ALA A 96 -6.58 -48.30 -19.39
N GLY A 97 -6.00 -48.76 -18.27
CA GLY A 97 -5.38 -50.09 -18.17
C GLY A 97 -6.36 -51.22 -17.82
N GLY A 98 -7.59 -50.91 -17.41
CA GLY A 98 -8.62 -51.89 -17.04
C GLY A 98 -9.49 -52.37 -18.21
N ASP A 99 -9.40 -51.72 -19.37
CA ASP A 99 -10.13 -52.07 -20.60
C ASP A 99 -9.31 -52.96 -21.58
N GLN A 100 -8.22 -53.60 -21.10
CA GLN A 100 -7.44 -54.59 -21.87
C GLN A 100 -7.63 -56.02 -21.37
#